data_AF-A0AA47P836-F1
#
_entry.id   AF-A0AA47P836-F1
#
_cell.length_a   1.000
_cell.length_b   1.000
_cell.length_c   1.000
_cell.angle_alpha   90.00
_cell.angle_beta   90.00
_cell.angle_gamma   90.00
#
_symmetry.space_group_name_H-M   'P 1'
#
loop_
_entity.id
_entity.type
_entity.pdbx_description
1 polymer ?
#
loop_
_entity_poly.entity_id
_entity_poly.type
_entity_poly.pdbx_seq_one_letter_code
_entity_poly.pdbx_strand_id
1 'polypeptide(L)'
;MWCVCKEHVYRFHGRGVLFLLEAAKAEKRRRFIAAAFHHISAMKIQRALRAHWALQSAKKEIHSCHRHPAVVAGEAAEETRMVRQWLAHRHQAAAVIQHAARRFLLLRRQQRVLQGVIKAQALWRGHCSRKLSDDPKLVAVRHRLRKVSVGVREEDKLGNKTASALDYLLRYKHFSYILEALKNLDTATRLSPECCERLVESGATLVIFTLIRCCNRSVPCMDVITSSIQILLNLSKYHKTVEAVYAVENSVETLLGLLQRYREKAGDKVADKGGSLFTKACFLLALLLQDRHRALEVSKLPKALDRIRSIYRLTARKYKMDTERTIVKHKMNASTNSSFLVQATPRKSQPVRRFAPDWVLKKDKLRDIVDPLGAIKMVADTFSIVL
;
A
#
# COMPACT_ATOMS: atom_id res chain seq x y z
N MET A 1 5.64 29.49 39.68
CA MET A 1 6.56 28.34 39.86
C MET A 1 5.99 27.33 40.88
N TRP A 2 4.74 26.86 40.71
CA TRP A 2 4.08 25.95 41.68
C TRP A 2 3.20 24.86 41.04
N CYS A 3 3.22 24.67 39.72
CA CYS A 3 2.45 23.60 39.05
C CYS A 3 3.25 22.32 38.74
N VAL A 4 4.59 22.35 38.79
CA VAL A 4 5.44 21.19 38.39
C VAL A 4 5.59 20.14 39.51
N CYS A 5 5.27 20.46 40.76
CA CYS A 5 5.39 19.51 41.88
C CYS A 5 4.22 18.54 42.04
N LYS A 6 3.00 18.83 41.55
CA LYS A 6 1.86 17.92 41.73
C LYS A 6 1.88 16.72 40.78
N GLU A 7 2.32 16.87 39.53
CA GLU A 7 2.34 15.75 38.56
C GLU A 7 3.43 14.70 38.85
N HIS A 8 4.56 15.08 39.45
CA HIS A 8 5.59 14.12 39.85
C HIS A 8 5.14 13.23 41.01
N VAL A 9 4.39 13.76 41.98
CA VAL A 9 3.89 12.99 43.14
C VAL A 9 2.84 11.95 42.70
N TYR A 10 1.93 12.30 41.77
CA TYR A 10 0.94 11.34 41.24
C TYR A 10 1.56 10.25 40.36
N ARG A 11 2.60 10.55 39.56
CA ARG A 11 3.33 9.51 38.79
C ARG A 11 4.17 8.59 39.67
N PHE A 12 4.73 9.08 40.77
CA PHE A 12 5.52 8.26 41.70
C PHE A 12 4.61 7.32 42.53
N HIS A 13 3.46 7.82 43.01
CA HIS A 13 2.44 6.99 43.66
C HIS A 13 1.81 5.95 42.72
N GLY A 14 1.52 6.31 41.46
CA GLY A 14 0.97 5.37 40.48
C GLY A 14 1.91 4.20 40.14
N ARG A 15 3.22 4.45 40.05
CA ARG A 15 4.23 3.39 39.84
C ARG A 15 4.43 2.53 41.09
N GLY A 16 4.39 3.13 42.29
CA GLY A 16 4.46 2.40 43.56
C GLY A 16 3.28 1.43 43.73
N VAL A 17 2.06 1.87 43.42
CA VAL A 17 0.85 1.02 43.49
C VAL A 17 0.89 -0.10 42.44
N LEU A 18 1.38 0.17 41.22
CA LEU A 18 1.56 -0.85 40.19
C LEU A 18 2.59 -1.90 40.62
N PHE A 19 3.72 -1.48 41.20
CA PHE A 19 4.76 -2.38 41.71
C PHE A 19 4.27 -3.24 42.88
N LEU A 20 3.47 -2.66 43.79
CA LEU A 20 2.84 -3.40 44.89
C LEU A 20 1.80 -4.42 44.38
N LEU A 21 1.01 -4.07 43.37
CA LEU A 21 0.06 -5.00 42.73
C LEU A 21 0.78 -6.14 41.99
N GLU A 22 1.90 -5.85 41.33
CA GLU A 22 2.74 -6.87 40.68
C GLU A 22 3.43 -7.79 41.70
N ALA A 23 3.93 -7.23 42.80
CA ALA A 23 4.51 -8.00 43.91
C ALA A 23 3.47 -8.90 44.58
N ALA A 24 2.26 -8.38 44.84
CA ALA A 24 1.16 -9.18 45.40
C ALA A 24 0.71 -10.30 44.44
N LYS A 25 0.66 -10.05 43.13
CA LYS A 25 0.40 -11.07 42.12
C LYS A 25 1.53 -12.12 42.04
N ALA A 26 2.79 -11.71 42.17
CA ALA A 26 3.93 -12.61 42.19
C ALA A 26 3.93 -13.51 43.43
N GLU A 27 3.60 -12.96 44.59
CA GLU A 27 3.46 -13.70 45.84
C GLU A 27 2.31 -14.71 45.77
N LYS A 28 1.16 -14.33 45.20
CA LYS A 28 0.04 -15.25 44.95
C LYS A 28 0.43 -16.39 44.01
N ARG A 29 1.22 -16.12 42.97
CA ARG A 29 1.76 -17.16 42.07
C ARG A 29 2.72 -18.11 42.79
N ARG A 30 3.60 -17.59 43.65
CA ARG A 30 4.52 -18.43 44.45
C ARG A 30 3.76 -19.38 45.37
N ARG A 31 2.74 -18.87 46.08
CA ARG A 31 1.87 -19.69 46.96
C ARG A 31 1.12 -20.77 46.18
N PHE A 32 0.60 -20.44 45.00
CA PHE A 32 -0.06 -21.42 44.13
C PHE A 32 0.89 -22.51 43.62
N ILE A 33 2.10 -22.13 43.19
CA ILE A 33 3.11 -23.08 42.73
C ILE A 33 3.56 -24.00 43.88
N ALA A 34 3.78 -23.45 45.07
CA ALA A 34 4.11 -24.23 46.26
C ALA A 34 3.00 -25.22 46.62
N ALA A 35 1.73 -24.78 46.63
CA ALA A 35 0.58 -25.65 46.87
C ALA A 35 0.47 -26.76 45.81
N ALA A 36 0.63 -26.43 44.53
CA ALA A 36 0.63 -27.40 43.45
C ALA A 36 1.77 -28.42 43.59
N PHE A 37 2.97 -27.98 43.98
CA PHE A 37 4.11 -28.86 44.23
C PHE A 37 3.85 -29.84 45.38
N HIS A 38 3.27 -29.37 46.49
CA HIS A 38 2.91 -30.22 47.61
C HIS A 38 1.78 -31.20 47.26
N HIS A 39 0.76 -30.77 46.51
CA HIS A 39 -0.30 -31.66 46.03
C HIS A 39 0.25 -32.75 45.10
N ILE A 40 1.11 -32.41 44.14
CA ILE A 40 1.73 -33.39 43.24
C ILE A 40 2.62 -34.36 44.03
N SER A 41 3.37 -33.86 45.01
CA SER A 41 4.20 -34.70 45.88
C SER A 41 3.34 -35.64 46.73
N ALA A 42 2.24 -35.15 47.29
CA ALA A 42 1.26 -35.97 48.01
C ALA A 42 0.63 -37.02 47.10
N MET A 43 0.26 -36.69 45.86
CA MET A 43 -0.26 -37.66 44.90
C MET A 43 0.77 -38.75 44.55
N LYS A 44 2.06 -38.40 44.42
CA LYS A 44 3.13 -39.38 44.19
C LYS A 44 3.27 -40.34 45.38
N ILE A 45 3.27 -39.80 46.60
CA ILE A 45 3.38 -40.59 47.84
C ILE A 45 2.14 -41.48 47.99
N GLN A 46 0.94 -40.93 47.83
CA GLN A 46 -0.32 -41.69 47.89
C GLN A 46 -0.37 -42.79 46.84
N ARG A 47 0.12 -42.53 45.62
CA ARG A 47 0.20 -43.54 44.57
C ARG A 47 1.18 -44.66 44.95
N ALA A 48 2.35 -44.31 45.49
CA ALA A 48 3.33 -45.29 45.95
C ALA A 48 2.79 -46.11 47.14
N LEU A 49 2.09 -45.48 48.08
CA LEU A 49 1.49 -46.15 49.23
C LEU A 49 0.34 -47.06 48.81
N ARG A 50 -0.55 -46.63 47.91
CA ARG A 50 -1.60 -47.48 47.34
C ARG A 50 -1.00 -48.66 46.58
N ALA A 51 0.07 -48.44 45.82
CA ALA A 51 0.78 -49.54 45.16
C ALA A 51 1.40 -50.52 46.17
N HIS A 52 1.98 -50.00 47.27
CA HIS A 52 2.52 -50.82 48.35
C HIS A 52 1.42 -51.62 49.07
N TRP A 53 0.28 -51.00 49.37
CA TRP A 53 -0.87 -51.67 49.98
C TRP A 53 -1.52 -52.68 49.03
N ALA A 54 -1.60 -52.38 47.73
CA ALA A 54 -2.03 -53.36 46.72
C ALA A 54 -1.07 -54.55 46.66
N LEU A 55 0.25 -54.30 46.74
CA LEU A 55 1.26 -55.37 46.79
C LEU A 55 1.16 -56.20 48.09
N GLN A 56 0.95 -55.55 49.24
CA GLN A 56 0.72 -56.23 50.52
C GLN A 56 -0.57 -57.04 50.53
N SER A 57 -1.64 -56.50 49.97
CA SER A 57 -2.94 -57.18 49.85
C SER A 57 -2.83 -58.36 48.88
N ALA A 58 -2.18 -58.18 47.74
CA ALA A 58 -1.85 -59.26 46.81
C ALA A 58 -0.97 -60.34 47.46
N LYS A 59 0.02 -59.98 48.29
CA LYS A 59 0.80 -60.97 49.07
C LYS A 59 -0.07 -61.75 50.05
N LYS A 60 -0.99 -61.07 50.75
CA LYS A 60 -1.94 -61.71 51.69
C LYS A 60 -2.95 -62.59 50.95
N GLU A 61 -3.46 -62.14 49.79
CA GLU A 61 -4.32 -62.94 48.91
C GLU A 61 -3.59 -64.11 48.30
N ILE A 62 -2.33 -63.96 47.87
CA ILE A 62 -1.49 -65.08 47.42
C ILE A 62 -1.34 -66.09 48.57
N HIS A 63 -1.08 -65.67 49.80
CA HIS A 63 -1.04 -66.58 50.97
C HIS A 63 -2.42 -67.18 51.33
N SER A 64 -3.52 -66.50 51.01
CA SER A 64 -4.90 -67.00 51.16
C SER A 64 -5.29 -68.01 50.06
N CYS A 65 -4.89 -67.75 48.81
CA CYS A 65 -5.09 -68.61 47.63
C CYS A 65 -4.16 -69.82 47.63
N HIS A 66 -2.99 -69.77 48.28
CA HIS A 66 -2.19 -70.97 48.59
C HIS A 66 -2.94 -71.97 49.49
N ARG A 67 -4.04 -71.56 50.14
CA ARG A 67 -4.94 -72.46 50.89
C ARG A 67 -6.06 -73.08 50.05
N HIS A 68 -6.26 -72.67 48.79
CA HIS A 68 -7.25 -73.25 47.87
C HIS A 68 -6.76 -73.19 46.40
N PRO A 69 -6.01 -74.20 45.90
CA PRO A 69 -5.24 -74.03 44.67
C PRO A 69 -6.00 -74.25 43.34
N ALA A 70 -7.26 -74.69 43.35
CA ALA A 70 -7.81 -75.34 42.15
C ALA A 70 -8.63 -74.45 41.19
N VAL A 71 -9.02 -73.22 41.56
CA VAL A 71 -10.00 -72.44 40.76
C VAL A 71 -9.46 -71.10 40.22
N VAL A 72 -8.44 -70.47 40.84
CA VAL A 72 -7.99 -69.10 40.47
C VAL A 72 -6.86 -69.06 39.43
N ALA A 73 -6.19 -70.19 39.15
CA ALA A 73 -5.06 -70.23 38.22
C ALA A 73 -5.45 -70.09 36.74
N GLY A 74 -6.69 -70.45 36.37
CA GLY A 74 -7.21 -70.30 35.01
C GLY A 74 -7.51 -68.85 34.63
N GLU A 75 -8.19 -68.13 35.51
CA GLU A 75 -8.67 -66.76 35.25
C GLU A 75 -7.52 -65.73 35.19
N ALA A 76 -6.51 -65.85 36.06
CA ALA A 76 -5.33 -64.97 36.05
C ALA A 76 -4.40 -65.19 34.83
N ALA A 77 -4.34 -66.42 34.30
CA ALA A 77 -3.60 -66.72 33.08
C ALA A 77 -4.27 -66.16 31.82
N GLU A 78 -5.60 -66.11 31.81
CA GLU A 78 -6.40 -65.56 30.73
C GLU A 78 -6.33 -64.02 30.71
N GLU A 79 -6.42 -63.38 31.87
CA GLU A 79 -6.28 -61.93 32.01
C GLU A 79 -4.88 -61.45 31.57
N THR A 80 -3.81 -62.16 31.97
CA THR A 80 -2.44 -61.84 31.52
C THR A 80 -2.22 -62.08 30.02
N ARG A 81 -2.88 -63.08 29.44
CA ARG A 81 -2.88 -63.32 27.98
C ARG A 81 -3.59 -62.18 27.23
N MET A 82 -4.74 -61.72 27.72
CA MET A 82 -5.48 -60.60 27.13
C MET A 82 -4.67 -59.29 27.18
N VAL A 83 -3.99 -59.00 28.30
CA VAL A 83 -3.12 -57.82 28.42
C VAL A 83 -1.94 -57.89 27.44
N ARG A 84 -1.31 -59.06 27.27
CA ARG A 84 -0.22 -59.25 26.30
C ARG A 84 -0.70 -59.07 24.86
N GLN A 85 -1.87 -59.61 24.52
CA GLN A 85 -2.47 -59.41 23.20
C GLN A 85 -2.81 -57.94 22.97
N TRP A 86 -3.39 -57.25 23.95
CA TRP A 86 -3.68 -55.81 23.86
C TRP A 86 -2.40 -54.98 23.66
N LEU A 87 -1.33 -55.27 24.41
CA LEU A 87 -0.02 -54.63 24.22
C LEU A 87 0.57 -54.93 22.83
N ALA A 88 0.49 -56.17 22.36
CA ALA A 88 0.97 -56.56 21.04
C ALA A 88 0.23 -55.81 19.92
N HIS A 89 -1.09 -55.67 20.01
CA HIS A 89 -1.88 -54.87 19.08
C HIS A 89 -1.46 -53.39 19.09
N ARG A 90 -1.19 -52.81 20.26
CA ARG A 90 -0.69 -51.43 20.37
C ARG A 90 0.70 -51.26 19.79
N HIS A 91 1.60 -52.21 20.02
CA HIS A 91 2.94 -52.19 19.45
C HIS A 91 2.90 -52.32 17.93
N GLN A 92 2.02 -53.18 17.39
CA GLN A 92 1.82 -53.32 15.95
C GLN A 92 1.26 -52.03 15.33
N ALA A 93 0.23 -51.43 15.93
CA ALA A 93 -0.31 -50.15 15.49
C ALA A 93 0.74 -49.03 15.56
N ALA A 94 1.52 -48.97 16.65
CA ALA A 94 2.61 -48.01 16.80
C ALA A 94 3.70 -48.22 15.73
N ALA A 95 4.04 -49.46 15.40
CA ALA A 95 5.02 -49.78 14.35
C ALA A 95 4.55 -49.31 12.97
N VAL A 96 3.27 -49.52 12.64
CA VAL A 96 2.67 -49.04 11.38
C VAL A 96 2.70 -47.50 11.31
N ILE A 97 2.30 -46.81 12.39
CA ILE A 97 2.32 -45.35 12.46
C ILE A 97 3.75 -44.81 12.36
N GLN A 98 4.69 -45.40 13.09
CA GLN A 98 6.10 -45.01 13.07
C GLN A 98 6.71 -45.22 11.69
N HIS A 99 6.39 -46.34 11.02
CA HIS A 99 6.85 -46.60 9.67
C HIS A 99 6.31 -45.55 8.68
N ALA A 100 5.01 -45.26 8.73
CA ALA A 100 4.39 -44.23 7.89
C ALA A 100 4.98 -42.84 8.15
N ALA A 101 5.19 -42.47 9.41
CA ALA A 101 5.81 -41.20 9.79
C ALA A 101 7.26 -41.10 9.30
N ARG A 102 8.08 -42.15 9.46
CA ARG A 102 9.46 -42.20 8.95
C ARG A 102 9.49 -42.06 7.44
N ARG A 103 8.61 -42.76 6.71
CA ARG A 103 8.47 -42.66 5.26
C ARG A 103 8.09 -41.24 4.82
N PHE A 104 7.09 -40.63 5.46
CA PHE A 104 6.69 -39.25 5.19
C PHE A 104 7.83 -38.25 5.42
N LEU A 105 8.54 -38.36 6.55
CA LEU A 105 9.67 -37.50 6.88
C LEU A 105 10.82 -37.66 5.88
N LEU A 106 11.10 -38.88 5.43
CA LEU A 106 12.10 -39.17 4.40
C LEU A 106 11.75 -38.49 3.08
N LEU A 107 10.53 -38.68 2.59
CA LEU A 107 10.05 -38.05 1.35
C LEU A 107 10.11 -36.52 1.45
N ARG A 108 9.68 -35.95 2.58
CA ARG A 108 9.75 -34.49 2.82
C ARG A 108 11.18 -33.97 2.90
N ARG A 109 12.13 -34.77 3.42
CA ARG A 109 13.56 -34.43 3.41
C ARG A 109 14.11 -34.46 1.98
N GLN A 110 13.81 -35.50 1.21
CA GLN A 110 14.23 -35.62 -0.19
C GLN A 110 13.69 -34.46 -1.04
N GLN A 111 12.41 -34.12 -0.89
CA GLN A 111 11.80 -32.99 -1.59
C GLN A 111 12.46 -31.66 -1.21
N ARG A 112 12.77 -31.43 0.07
CA ARG A 112 13.50 -30.22 0.52
C ARG A 112 14.89 -30.13 -0.09
N VAL A 113 15.63 -31.25 -0.15
CA VAL A 113 16.95 -31.31 -0.78
C VAL A 113 16.84 -31.01 -2.27
N LEU A 114 15.92 -31.66 -2.99
CA LEU A 114 15.70 -31.43 -4.41
C LEU A 114 15.33 -29.97 -4.70
N GLN A 115 14.42 -29.39 -3.93
CA GLN A 115 14.05 -27.98 -4.04
C GLN A 115 15.23 -27.05 -3.74
N GLY A 116 16.08 -27.41 -2.77
CA GLY A 116 17.33 -26.70 -2.48
C GLY A 116 18.29 -26.72 -3.67
N VAL A 117 18.49 -27.89 -4.28
CA VAL A 117 19.34 -28.06 -5.47
C VAL A 117 18.79 -27.26 -6.65
N ILE A 118 17.48 -27.35 -6.93
CA ILE A 118 16.83 -26.58 -8.00
C ILE A 118 17.02 -25.08 -7.78
N LYS A 119 16.81 -24.58 -6.55
CA LYS A 119 17.05 -23.17 -6.21
C LYS A 119 18.50 -22.77 -6.42
N ALA A 120 19.46 -23.58 -5.95
CA ALA A 120 20.88 -23.31 -6.12
C ALA A 120 21.27 -23.26 -7.61
N GLN A 121 20.80 -24.23 -8.40
CA GLN A 121 21.02 -24.25 -9.84
C GLN A 121 20.37 -23.04 -10.54
N ALA A 122 19.15 -22.66 -10.17
CA ALA A 122 18.47 -21.49 -10.72
C ALA A 122 19.21 -20.19 -10.38
N LEU A 123 19.70 -20.04 -9.14
CA LEU A 123 20.53 -18.92 -8.72
C LEU A 123 21.84 -18.86 -9.48
N TRP A 124 22.51 -20.00 -9.68
CA TRP A 124 23.75 -20.10 -10.44
C TRP A 124 23.55 -19.75 -11.91
N ARG A 125 22.57 -20.35 -12.58
CA ARG A 125 22.22 -20.02 -13.98
C ARG A 125 21.90 -18.54 -14.13
N GLY A 126 21.14 -17.97 -13.19
CA GLY A 126 20.86 -16.53 -13.16
C GLY A 126 22.11 -15.67 -12.93
N HIS A 127 23.05 -16.10 -12.10
CA HIS A 127 24.32 -15.41 -11.88
C HIS A 127 25.19 -15.44 -13.14
N CYS A 128 25.39 -16.62 -13.74
CA CYS A 128 26.14 -16.77 -14.99
C CYS A 128 25.53 -15.94 -16.12
N SER A 129 24.21 -15.97 -16.30
CA SER A 129 23.52 -15.15 -17.30
C SER A 129 23.77 -13.66 -17.07
N ARG A 130 23.65 -13.17 -15.84
CA ARG A 130 23.95 -11.75 -15.54
C ARG A 130 25.41 -11.41 -15.82
N LYS A 131 26.36 -12.26 -15.41
CA LYS A 131 27.79 -12.06 -15.65
C LYS A 131 28.14 -12.03 -17.14
N LEU A 132 27.53 -12.89 -17.95
CA LEU A 132 27.74 -12.94 -19.40
C LEU A 132 27.03 -11.79 -20.15
N SER A 133 25.91 -11.30 -19.62
CA SER A 133 25.11 -10.20 -20.19
C SER A 133 25.29 -8.88 -19.43
N ASP A 134 26.42 -8.69 -18.75
CA ASP A 134 26.69 -7.49 -17.95
C ASP A 134 26.93 -6.28 -18.87
N ASP A 135 25.86 -5.57 -19.20
CA ASP A 135 25.92 -4.23 -19.80
C ASP A 135 26.40 -3.21 -18.75
N PRO A 136 27.44 -2.39 -19.03
CA PRO A 136 27.89 -1.31 -18.16
C PRO A 136 26.75 -0.42 -17.63
N LYS A 137 25.73 -0.15 -18.44
CA LYS A 137 24.56 0.64 -18.01
C LYS A 137 23.76 -0.08 -16.93
N LEU A 138 23.53 -1.38 -17.08
CA LEU A 138 22.80 -2.20 -16.12
C LEU A 138 23.60 -2.38 -14.82
N VAL A 139 24.92 -2.51 -14.91
CA VAL A 139 25.82 -2.54 -13.74
C VAL A 139 25.73 -1.22 -12.97
N ALA A 140 25.78 -0.08 -13.66
CA ALA A 140 25.61 1.22 -13.03
C ALA A 140 24.24 1.38 -12.35
N VAL A 141 23.15 0.91 -12.97
CA VAL A 141 21.82 0.87 -12.34
C VAL A 141 21.82 0.03 -11.06
N ARG A 142 22.39 -1.18 -11.09
CA ARG A 142 22.51 -2.06 -9.92
C ARG A 142 23.31 -1.41 -8.79
N HIS A 143 24.43 -0.76 -9.12
CA HIS A 143 25.25 -0.07 -8.14
C HIS A 143 24.48 1.08 -7.47
N ARG A 144 23.77 1.91 -8.25
CA ARG A 144 22.90 2.97 -7.71
C ARG A 144 21.80 2.41 -6.82
N LEU A 145 21.14 1.32 -7.23
CA LEU A 145 20.09 0.67 -6.43
C LEU A 145 20.63 0.14 -5.12
N ARG A 146 21.79 -0.52 -5.11
CA ARG A 146 22.44 -1.00 -3.87
C ARG A 146 22.78 0.17 -2.95
N LYS A 147 23.39 1.23 -3.49
CA LYS A 147 23.73 2.44 -2.72
C LYS A 147 22.50 3.05 -2.06
N VAL A 148 21.39 3.17 -2.80
CA VAL A 148 20.12 3.65 -2.23
C VAL A 148 19.59 2.69 -1.18
N SER A 149 19.58 1.39 -1.46
CA SER A 149 19.00 0.35 -0.58
C SER A 149 19.65 0.29 0.81
N VAL A 150 20.95 0.60 0.92
CA VAL A 150 21.65 0.62 2.22
C VAL A 150 21.13 1.72 3.15
N GLY A 151 20.66 2.84 2.59
CA GLY A 151 20.14 3.97 3.37
C GLY A 151 18.63 3.98 3.58
N VAL A 152 17.90 2.97 3.12
CA VAL A 152 16.43 2.92 3.20
C VAL A 152 16.00 2.63 4.64
N ARG A 153 15.18 3.51 5.20
CA ARG A 153 14.57 3.34 6.52
C ARG A 153 13.14 2.81 6.39
N GLU A 154 12.53 2.39 7.50
CA GLU A 154 11.16 1.87 7.49
C GLU A 154 10.13 2.91 7.04
N GLU A 155 10.33 4.18 7.38
CA GLU A 155 9.53 5.32 6.93
C GLU A 155 9.62 5.60 5.43
N ASP A 156 10.69 5.18 4.77
CA ASP A 156 10.87 5.36 3.32
C ASP A 156 10.02 4.38 2.51
N LYS A 157 9.46 3.35 3.16
CA LYS A 157 8.48 2.47 2.52
C LYS A 157 7.29 3.30 2.05
N LEU A 158 6.90 3.09 0.80
CA LEU A 158 5.84 3.86 0.13
C LEU A 158 4.58 4.01 1.00
N GLY A 159 4.13 2.91 1.62
CA GLY A 159 2.95 2.89 2.49
C GLY A 159 3.11 3.75 3.75
N ASN A 160 4.27 3.68 4.41
CA ASN A 160 4.57 4.46 5.61
C ASN A 160 4.73 5.94 5.27
N LYS A 161 5.46 6.24 4.19
CA LYS A 161 5.62 7.59 3.66
C LYS A 161 4.28 8.23 3.28
N THR A 162 3.36 7.45 2.71
CA THR A 162 1.99 7.88 2.41
C THR A 162 1.22 8.19 3.70
N ALA A 163 1.28 7.30 4.70
CA ALA A 163 0.60 7.50 5.97
C ALA A 163 1.10 8.77 6.68
N SER A 164 2.43 8.98 6.74
CA SER A 164 3.01 10.21 7.28
C SER A 164 2.55 11.42 6.46
N ALA A 165 2.65 11.40 5.13
CA ALA A 165 2.25 12.54 4.32
C ALA A 165 0.75 12.90 4.48
N LEU A 166 -0.13 11.92 4.64
CA LEU A 166 -1.54 12.16 4.97
C LEU A 166 -1.68 12.82 6.35
N ASP A 167 -0.97 12.33 7.36
CA ASP A 167 -0.97 12.93 8.70
C ASP A 167 -0.54 14.40 8.66
N TYR A 168 0.54 14.69 7.92
CA TYR A 168 1.05 16.04 7.74
C TYR A 168 0.04 16.95 7.03
N LEU A 169 -0.57 16.47 5.94
CA LEU A 169 -1.56 17.22 5.17
C LEU A 169 -2.82 17.54 5.97
N LEU A 170 -3.28 16.60 6.80
CA LEU A 170 -4.54 16.72 7.54
C LEU A 170 -4.39 17.53 8.85
N ARG A 171 -3.22 17.50 9.49
CA ARG A 171 -3.02 18.13 10.81
C ARG A 171 -2.30 19.49 10.77
N TYR A 172 -1.35 19.68 9.86
CA TYR A 172 -0.45 20.83 9.91
C TYR A 172 -0.91 21.95 8.99
N LYS A 173 -0.69 23.20 9.43
CA LYS A 173 -1.07 24.42 8.69
C LYS A 173 0.11 25.14 8.03
N HIS A 174 1.34 24.76 8.35
CA HIS A 174 2.51 25.41 7.78
C HIS A 174 2.75 24.98 6.33
N PHE A 175 2.96 25.97 5.49
CA PHE A 175 2.97 25.82 4.04
C PHE A 175 4.09 24.91 3.51
N SER A 176 5.28 24.94 4.14
CA SER A 176 6.42 24.08 3.79
C SER A 176 6.10 22.59 3.98
N TYR A 177 5.54 22.24 5.14
CA TYR A 177 5.15 20.86 5.44
C TYR A 177 4.00 20.37 4.56
N ILE A 178 3.03 21.24 4.25
CA ILE A 178 1.94 20.92 3.32
C ILE A 178 2.52 20.62 1.93
N LEU A 179 3.44 21.45 1.44
CA LEU A 179 4.03 21.24 0.12
C LEU A 179 4.84 19.94 0.05
N GLU A 180 5.63 19.63 1.08
CA GLU A 180 6.38 18.38 1.17
C GLU A 180 5.45 17.15 1.23
N ALA A 181 4.38 17.22 2.03
CA ALA A 181 3.35 16.19 2.10
C ALA A 181 2.71 15.96 0.72
N LEU A 182 2.31 17.02 0.02
CA LEU A 182 1.72 16.92 -1.31
C LEU A 182 2.69 16.30 -2.34
N LYS A 183 3.98 16.65 -2.31
CA LYS A 183 4.99 16.03 -3.19
C LYS A 183 5.15 14.52 -2.94
N ASN A 184 5.10 14.12 -1.67
CA ASN A 184 5.13 12.71 -1.29
C ASN A 184 3.85 11.98 -1.74
N LEU A 185 2.68 12.60 -1.58
CA LEU A 185 1.39 12.04 -2.02
C LEU A 185 1.25 11.97 -3.54
N ASP A 186 1.77 12.95 -4.30
CA ASP A 186 1.85 12.84 -5.76
C ASP A 186 2.63 11.59 -6.15
N THR A 187 3.82 11.40 -5.58
CA THR A 187 4.64 10.22 -5.87
C THR A 187 3.94 8.92 -5.46
N ALA A 188 3.28 8.89 -4.30
CA ALA A 188 2.56 7.71 -3.83
C ALA A 188 1.38 7.35 -4.75
N THR A 189 0.52 8.33 -5.06
CA THR A 189 -0.64 8.15 -5.93
C THR A 189 -0.29 7.88 -7.38
N ARG A 190 0.93 8.22 -7.82
CA ARG A 190 1.42 7.83 -9.14
C ARG A 190 1.87 6.37 -9.20
N LEU A 191 2.35 5.81 -8.08
CA LEU A 191 3.02 4.51 -8.05
C LEU A 191 2.15 3.34 -7.55
N SER A 192 1.11 3.60 -6.76
CA SER A 192 0.30 2.54 -6.13
C SER A 192 -1.20 2.86 -6.14
N PRO A 193 -2.06 1.93 -6.61
CA PRO A 193 -3.51 2.07 -6.49
C PRO A 193 -3.98 2.03 -5.02
N GLU A 194 -3.32 1.25 -4.16
CA GLU A 194 -3.65 1.19 -2.73
C GLU A 194 -3.39 2.53 -2.02
N CYS A 195 -2.35 3.26 -2.43
CA CYS A 195 -2.11 4.63 -1.96
C CYS A 195 -3.20 5.61 -2.40
N CYS A 196 -3.76 5.42 -3.61
CA CYS A 196 -4.91 6.21 -4.08
C CYS A 196 -6.16 5.95 -3.24
N GLU A 197 -6.49 4.68 -2.98
CA GLU A 197 -7.64 4.28 -2.15
C GLU A 197 -7.50 4.83 -0.73
N ARG A 198 -6.32 4.67 -0.11
CA ARG A 198 -6.04 5.19 1.24
C ARG A 198 -6.17 6.71 1.34
N LEU A 199 -5.74 7.46 0.32
CA LEU A 199 -5.87 8.93 0.30
C LEU A 199 -7.34 9.35 0.26
N VAL A 200 -8.16 8.64 -0.53
CA VAL A 200 -9.60 8.89 -0.61
C VAL A 200 -10.28 8.55 0.72
N GLU A 201 -9.99 7.38 1.28
CA GLU A 201 -10.53 6.92 2.57
C GLU A 201 -10.20 7.88 3.73
N SER A 202 -9.04 8.54 3.69
CA SER A 202 -8.65 9.50 4.72
C SER A 202 -9.34 10.87 4.60
N GLY A 203 -10.21 11.08 3.60
CA GLY A 203 -10.87 12.37 3.35
C GLY A 203 -9.93 13.47 2.81
N ALA A 204 -8.71 13.12 2.41
CA ALA A 204 -7.72 14.11 2.00
C ALA A 204 -8.12 14.85 0.70
N THR A 205 -8.98 14.26 -0.13
CA THR A 205 -9.50 14.90 -1.35
C THR A 205 -10.16 16.24 -1.06
N LEU A 206 -10.96 16.34 0.02
CA LEU A 206 -11.61 17.59 0.44
C LEU A 206 -10.56 18.65 0.85
N VAL A 207 -9.54 18.24 1.59
CA VAL A 207 -8.45 19.13 2.02
C VAL A 207 -7.68 19.64 0.81
N ILE A 208 -7.41 18.78 -0.18
CA ILE A 208 -6.74 19.15 -1.43
C ILE A 208 -7.55 20.22 -2.19
N PHE A 209 -8.86 20.04 -2.37
CA PHE A 209 -9.71 21.07 -2.99
C PHE A 209 -9.78 22.36 -2.16
N THR A 210 -9.74 22.26 -0.84
CA THR A 210 -9.68 23.43 0.05
C THR A 210 -8.38 24.21 -0.15
N LEU A 211 -7.23 23.52 -0.21
CA LEU A 211 -5.94 24.15 -0.50
C LEU A 211 -5.95 24.85 -1.86
N ILE A 212 -6.49 24.21 -2.89
CA ILE A 212 -6.63 24.83 -4.22
C ILE A 212 -7.42 26.14 -4.16
N ARG A 213 -8.54 26.16 -3.42
CA ARG A 213 -9.40 27.34 -3.28
C ARG A 213 -8.71 28.47 -2.50
N CYS A 214 -7.95 28.13 -1.46
CA CYS A 214 -7.26 29.10 -0.61
C CYS A 214 -5.96 29.64 -1.22
N CYS A 215 -5.33 28.91 -2.14
CA CYS A 215 -4.08 29.33 -2.77
C CYS A 215 -4.29 30.47 -3.78
N ASN A 216 -3.27 31.34 -3.91
CA ASN A 216 -3.24 32.47 -4.84
C ASN A 216 -2.20 32.27 -5.97
N ARG A 217 -1.74 33.34 -6.63
CA ARG A 217 -0.79 33.27 -7.76
C ARG A 217 0.70 33.39 -7.35
N SER A 218 1.01 33.43 -6.06
CA SER A 218 2.40 33.42 -5.58
C SER A 218 3.10 32.09 -5.92
N VAL A 219 4.43 32.11 -6.04
CA VAL A 219 5.24 30.92 -6.35
C VAL A 219 4.95 29.72 -5.41
N PRO A 220 4.97 29.86 -4.08
CA PRO A 220 4.66 28.73 -3.20
C PRO A 220 3.22 28.21 -3.40
N CYS A 221 2.25 29.12 -3.59
CA CYS A 221 0.87 28.72 -3.92
C CYS A 221 0.77 27.95 -5.24
N MET A 222 1.55 28.32 -6.25
CA MET A 222 1.62 27.60 -7.52
C MET A 222 2.11 26.17 -7.34
N ASP A 223 3.14 25.95 -6.51
CA ASP A 223 3.70 24.62 -6.27
C ASP A 223 2.71 23.70 -5.55
N VAL A 224 1.96 24.25 -4.59
CA VAL A 224 0.88 23.54 -3.89
C VAL A 224 -0.24 23.19 -4.85
N ILE A 225 -0.73 24.14 -5.66
CA ILE A 225 -1.80 23.87 -6.64
C ILE A 225 -1.32 22.83 -7.67
N THR A 226 -0.08 22.92 -8.12
CA THR A 226 0.50 22.00 -9.11
C THR A 226 0.54 20.57 -8.57
N SER A 227 1.07 20.39 -7.35
CA SER A 227 1.11 19.07 -6.70
C SER A 227 -0.30 18.54 -6.44
N SER A 228 -1.21 19.41 -6.00
CA SER A 228 -2.62 19.08 -5.76
C SER A 228 -3.33 18.59 -7.03
N ILE A 229 -3.23 19.33 -8.13
CA ILE A 229 -3.85 18.94 -9.41
C ILE A 229 -3.23 17.64 -9.94
N GLN A 230 -1.92 17.42 -9.74
CA GLN A 230 -1.30 16.18 -10.14
C GLN A 230 -1.82 14.98 -9.34
N ILE A 231 -2.02 15.12 -8.02
CA ILE A 231 -2.67 14.09 -7.20
C ILE A 231 -4.08 13.80 -7.73
N LEU A 232 -4.90 14.84 -7.94
CA LEU A 232 -6.28 14.66 -8.44
C LEU A 232 -6.31 13.99 -9.82
N LEU A 233 -5.34 14.28 -10.69
CA LEU A 233 -5.16 13.58 -11.97
C LEU A 233 -4.83 12.11 -11.77
N ASN A 234 -3.91 11.78 -10.86
CA ASN A 234 -3.54 10.38 -10.57
C ASN A 234 -4.77 9.60 -10.07
N LEU A 235 -5.56 10.21 -9.17
CA LEU A 235 -6.82 9.63 -8.66
C LEU A 235 -7.87 9.49 -9.77
N SER A 236 -8.00 10.46 -10.67
CA SER A 236 -9.02 10.44 -11.73
C SER A 236 -8.67 9.48 -12.87
N LYS A 237 -7.39 9.16 -13.06
CA LYS A 237 -6.94 8.09 -13.98
C LYS A 237 -7.30 6.70 -13.45
N TYR A 238 -7.57 6.55 -12.14
CA TYR A 238 -7.92 5.28 -11.53
C TYR A 238 -9.43 5.17 -11.29
N HIS A 239 -10.05 4.19 -11.93
CA HIS A 239 -11.51 4.03 -11.97
C HIS A 239 -12.20 3.93 -10.60
N LYS A 240 -11.53 3.41 -9.56
CA LYS A 240 -12.13 3.34 -8.22
C LYS A 240 -12.17 4.68 -7.48
N THR A 241 -11.29 5.61 -7.82
CA THR A 241 -11.11 6.86 -7.07
C THR A 241 -11.61 8.10 -7.80
N VAL A 242 -11.97 7.98 -9.08
CA VAL A 242 -12.48 9.11 -9.89
C VAL A 242 -13.77 9.71 -9.31
N GLU A 243 -14.67 8.87 -8.77
CA GLU A 243 -15.93 9.33 -8.16
C GLU A 243 -15.66 10.21 -6.94
N ALA A 244 -14.71 9.81 -6.09
CA ALA A 244 -14.35 10.58 -4.91
C ALA A 244 -13.77 11.97 -5.24
N VAL A 245 -13.19 12.15 -6.44
CA VAL A 245 -12.72 13.47 -6.91
C VAL A 245 -13.90 14.31 -7.41
N TYR A 246 -14.85 13.71 -8.14
CA TYR A 246 -16.02 14.40 -8.66
C TYR A 246 -16.99 14.81 -7.55
N ALA A 247 -17.25 13.92 -6.60
CA ALA A 247 -18.22 14.08 -5.52
C ALA A 247 -17.87 15.17 -4.49
N VAL A 248 -16.65 15.75 -4.55
CA VAL A 248 -16.32 16.91 -3.72
C VAL A 248 -17.19 18.11 -4.14
N GLU A 249 -17.80 18.76 -3.15
CA GLU A 249 -18.63 19.94 -3.37
C GLU A 249 -17.90 21.02 -4.19
N ASN A 250 -18.56 21.55 -5.21
CA ASN A 250 -18.03 22.59 -6.10
C ASN A 250 -16.69 22.21 -6.77
N SER A 251 -16.42 20.91 -6.96
CA SER A 251 -15.21 20.41 -7.62
C SER A 251 -15.03 21.01 -9.03
N VAL A 252 -16.08 20.94 -9.85
CA VAL A 252 -16.11 21.48 -11.22
C VAL A 252 -15.90 22.99 -11.24
N GLU A 253 -16.60 23.73 -10.38
CA GLU A 253 -16.51 25.18 -10.30
C GLU A 253 -15.11 25.65 -9.89
N THR A 254 -14.48 24.93 -8.95
CA THR A 254 -13.10 25.15 -8.51
C THR A 254 -12.12 24.96 -9.68
N LEU A 255 -12.29 23.88 -10.46
CA LEU A 255 -11.46 23.63 -11.65
C LEU A 255 -11.67 24.69 -12.74
N LEU A 256 -12.91 25.11 -13.01
CA LEU A 256 -13.19 26.22 -13.93
C LEU A 256 -12.56 27.54 -13.45
N GLY A 257 -12.54 27.78 -12.13
CA GLY A 257 -11.85 28.91 -11.53
C GLY A 257 -10.34 28.88 -11.79
N LEU A 258 -9.71 27.72 -11.66
CA LEU A 258 -8.29 27.53 -12.00
C LEU A 258 -8.01 27.78 -13.49
N LEU A 259 -8.86 27.29 -14.38
CA LEU A 259 -8.71 27.52 -15.82
C LEU A 259 -8.73 29.00 -16.16
N GLN A 260 -9.69 29.75 -15.62
CA GLN A 260 -9.74 31.21 -15.81
C GLN A 260 -8.52 31.91 -15.22
N ARG A 261 -8.05 31.47 -14.05
CA ARG A 261 -6.91 32.07 -13.36
C ARG A 261 -5.58 31.85 -14.10
N TYR A 262 -5.39 30.69 -14.70
CA TYR A 262 -4.10 30.27 -15.29
C TYR A 262 -4.06 30.22 -16.81
N ARG A 263 -5.14 30.61 -17.50
CA ARG A 263 -5.20 30.71 -18.97
C ARG A 263 -4.05 31.54 -19.55
N GLU A 264 -3.72 32.67 -18.92
CA GLU A 264 -2.70 33.56 -19.50
C GLU A 264 -1.30 32.94 -19.52
N LYS A 265 -1.00 32.03 -18.60
CA LYS A 265 0.26 31.28 -18.56
C LYS A 265 0.16 29.92 -19.23
N ALA A 266 -0.87 29.65 -20.01
CA ALA A 266 -1.10 28.32 -20.56
C ALA A 266 0.02 27.84 -21.49
N GLY A 267 0.73 28.77 -22.16
CA GLY A 267 1.87 28.50 -23.03
C GLY A 267 3.25 28.65 -22.36
N ASP A 268 3.31 29.10 -21.10
CA ASP A 268 4.57 29.16 -20.36
C ASP A 268 5.01 27.71 -20.10
N LYS A 269 6.06 27.29 -20.80
CA LYS A 269 6.73 26.03 -20.51
C LYS A 269 7.35 26.16 -19.13
N VAL A 270 6.64 25.71 -18.10
CA VAL A 270 7.29 25.37 -16.83
C VAL A 270 8.31 24.30 -17.19
N ALA A 271 9.57 24.52 -16.81
CA ALA A 271 10.72 23.72 -17.26
C ALA A 271 10.58 22.20 -16.98
N ASP A 272 9.64 21.81 -16.13
CA ASP A 272 9.43 20.43 -15.71
C ASP A 272 8.24 19.77 -16.41
N LYS A 273 8.52 19.25 -17.62
CA LYS A 273 8.03 18.00 -18.23
C LYS A 273 6.52 17.64 -18.25
N GLY A 274 5.58 18.49 -17.86
CA GLY A 274 4.21 18.07 -17.54
C GLY A 274 3.03 18.86 -18.11
N GLY A 275 3.24 19.82 -19.02
CA GLY A 275 2.19 20.76 -19.44
C GLY A 275 1.91 21.82 -18.37
N SER A 276 1.36 22.97 -18.78
CA SER A 276 1.02 24.05 -17.85
C SER A 276 -0.11 23.65 -16.90
N LEU A 277 -0.24 24.34 -15.76
CA LEU A 277 -1.34 24.10 -14.82
C LEU A 277 -2.72 24.18 -15.50
N PHE A 278 -2.85 25.06 -16.49
CA PHE A 278 -4.04 25.16 -17.34
C PHE A 278 -4.33 23.84 -18.08
N THR A 279 -3.33 23.25 -18.74
CA THR A 279 -3.51 21.97 -19.45
C THR A 279 -3.85 20.82 -18.51
N LYS A 280 -3.21 20.76 -17.34
CA LYS A 280 -3.49 19.74 -16.32
C LYS A 280 -4.90 19.85 -15.77
N ALA A 281 -5.36 21.07 -15.49
CA ALA A 281 -6.72 21.31 -15.03
C ALA A 281 -7.77 21.01 -16.12
N CYS A 282 -7.49 21.34 -17.39
CA CYS A 282 -8.37 20.95 -18.51
C CYS A 282 -8.46 19.43 -18.59
N PHE A 283 -7.33 18.75 -18.51
CA PHE A 283 -7.28 17.32 -18.61
C PHE A 283 -8.00 16.62 -17.44
N LEU A 284 -7.83 17.13 -16.21
CA LEU A 284 -8.58 16.66 -15.05
C LEU A 284 -10.10 16.82 -15.28
N LEU A 285 -10.53 17.99 -15.73
CA LEU A 285 -11.94 18.25 -16.02
C LEU A 285 -12.48 17.31 -17.11
N ALA A 286 -11.73 17.06 -18.17
CA ALA A 286 -12.10 16.10 -19.21
C ALA A 286 -12.22 14.65 -18.69
N LEU A 287 -11.34 14.22 -17.77
CA LEU A 287 -11.44 12.89 -17.15
C LEU A 287 -12.68 12.78 -16.26
N LEU A 288 -12.99 13.80 -15.47
CA LEU A 288 -14.17 13.79 -14.60
C LEU A 288 -15.47 13.75 -15.42
N LEU A 289 -15.51 14.47 -16.54
CA LEU A 289 -16.67 14.62 -17.42
C LEU A 289 -16.72 13.62 -18.57
N GLN A 290 -15.82 12.64 -18.59
CA GLN A 290 -15.87 11.55 -19.56
C GLN A 290 -17.14 10.71 -19.38
N ASP A 291 -17.67 10.67 -18.16
CA ASP A 291 -18.95 10.05 -17.85
C ASP A 291 -20.12 10.92 -18.37
N ARG A 292 -20.99 10.33 -19.18
CA ARG A 292 -22.11 11.03 -19.81
C ARG A 292 -23.11 11.56 -18.79
N HIS A 293 -23.31 10.89 -17.67
CA HIS A 293 -24.20 11.35 -16.60
C HIS A 293 -23.64 12.63 -15.96
N ARG A 294 -22.35 12.63 -15.61
CA ARG A 294 -21.69 13.80 -15.02
C ARG A 294 -21.66 14.98 -15.99
N ALA A 295 -21.41 14.74 -17.28
CA ALA A 295 -21.49 15.78 -18.30
C ALA A 295 -22.89 16.39 -18.40
N LEU A 296 -23.95 15.59 -18.27
CA LEU A 296 -25.34 16.06 -18.26
C LEU A 296 -25.71 16.81 -16.97
N GLU A 297 -25.10 16.49 -15.83
CA GLU A 297 -25.28 17.27 -14.60
C GLU A 297 -24.62 18.64 -14.72
N VAL A 298 -23.38 18.67 -15.21
CA VAL A 298 -22.63 19.92 -15.37
C VAL A 298 -23.24 20.82 -16.45
N SER A 299 -23.89 20.27 -17.46
CA SER A 299 -24.58 21.09 -18.47
C SER A 299 -25.80 21.83 -17.89
N LYS A 300 -26.39 21.33 -16.81
CA LYS A 300 -27.48 21.99 -16.07
C LYS A 300 -26.97 23.05 -15.11
N LEU A 301 -25.68 23.07 -14.77
CA LEU A 301 -25.12 24.07 -13.89
C LEU A 301 -25.11 25.45 -14.57
N PRO A 302 -25.68 26.48 -13.94
CA PRO A 302 -25.76 27.81 -14.54
C PRO A 302 -24.36 28.36 -14.82
N LYS A 303 -24.17 28.93 -16.01
CA LYS A 303 -22.93 29.58 -16.48
C LYS A 303 -21.72 28.65 -16.67
N ALA A 304 -21.79 27.35 -16.33
CA ALA A 304 -20.65 26.44 -16.49
C ALA A 304 -20.25 26.31 -17.97
N LEU A 305 -21.21 26.04 -18.85
CA LEU A 305 -20.99 25.94 -20.30
C LEU A 305 -20.51 27.27 -20.90
N ASP A 306 -21.07 28.40 -20.46
CA ASP A 306 -20.67 29.72 -20.96
C ASP A 306 -19.24 30.06 -20.55
N ARG A 307 -18.82 29.68 -19.34
CA ARG A 307 -17.43 29.80 -18.89
C ARG A 307 -16.51 28.94 -19.76
N ILE A 308 -16.86 27.69 -20.05
CA ILE A 308 -16.06 26.81 -20.91
C ILE A 308 -15.93 27.40 -22.32
N ARG A 309 -17.05 27.84 -22.94
CA ARG A 309 -17.05 28.50 -24.26
C ARG A 309 -16.19 29.76 -24.28
N SER A 310 -16.31 30.59 -23.24
CA SER A 310 -15.51 31.81 -23.10
C SER A 310 -14.02 31.51 -22.98
N ILE A 311 -13.64 30.53 -22.14
CA ILE A 311 -12.25 30.08 -22.00
C ILE A 311 -11.73 29.54 -23.34
N TYR A 312 -12.49 28.70 -24.03
CA TYR A 312 -12.13 28.17 -25.34
C TYR A 312 -11.85 29.28 -26.35
N ARG A 313 -12.80 30.22 -26.55
CA ARG A 313 -12.67 31.33 -27.51
C ARG A 313 -11.43 32.18 -27.23
N LEU A 314 -11.17 32.47 -25.96
CA LEU A 314 -10.02 33.30 -25.56
C LEU A 314 -8.70 32.55 -25.75
N THR A 315 -8.65 31.25 -25.46
CA THR A 315 -7.47 30.40 -25.72
C THR A 315 -7.22 30.25 -27.22
N ALA A 316 -8.26 30.04 -28.04
CA ALA A 316 -8.16 29.95 -29.50
C ALA A 316 -7.66 31.25 -30.12
N ARG A 317 -8.18 32.40 -29.67
CA ARG A 317 -7.73 33.73 -30.12
C ARG A 317 -6.25 33.95 -29.79
N LYS A 318 -5.82 33.60 -28.57
CA LYS A 318 -4.42 33.70 -28.15
C LYS A 318 -3.52 32.80 -28.99
N TYR A 319 -3.91 31.55 -29.19
CA TYR A 319 -3.18 30.61 -30.04
C TYR A 319 -2.98 31.17 -31.45
N LYS A 320 -4.05 31.69 -32.06
CA LYS A 320 -3.98 32.35 -33.37
C LYS A 320 -2.97 33.51 -33.38
N MET A 321 -3.05 34.41 -32.41
CA MET A 321 -2.11 35.53 -32.30
C MET A 321 -0.66 35.08 -32.09
N ASP A 322 -0.42 34.06 -31.26
CA ASP A 322 0.93 33.53 -31.01
C ASP A 322 1.49 32.84 -32.27
N THR A 323 0.65 32.13 -33.05
CA THR A 323 1.06 31.58 -34.35
C THR A 323 1.37 32.66 -35.38
N GLU A 324 0.60 33.75 -35.43
CA GLU A 324 0.88 34.88 -36.31
C GLU A 324 2.20 35.55 -35.92
N ARG A 325 2.44 35.77 -34.61
CA ARG A 325 3.69 36.32 -34.09
C ARG A 325 4.90 35.44 -34.40
N THR A 326 4.79 34.12 -34.27
CA THR A 326 5.90 33.21 -34.61
C THR A 326 6.17 33.21 -36.11
N ILE A 327 5.14 33.23 -36.96
CA ILE A 327 5.31 33.36 -38.42
C ILE A 327 6.02 34.67 -38.77
N VAL A 328 5.61 35.80 -38.17
CA VAL A 328 6.28 37.10 -38.39
C VAL A 328 7.73 37.05 -37.93
N LYS A 329 8.01 36.51 -36.74
CA LYS A 329 9.37 36.34 -36.23
C LYS A 329 10.22 35.44 -37.13
N HIS A 330 9.66 34.34 -37.63
CA HIS A 330 10.34 33.46 -38.57
C HIS A 330 10.61 34.14 -39.91
N LYS A 331 9.67 34.94 -40.44
CA LYS A 331 9.88 35.75 -41.65
C LYS A 331 10.96 36.81 -41.46
N MET A 332 10.99 37.49 -40.32
CA MET A 332 12.04 38.46 -39.96
C MET A 332 13.41 37.80 -39.76
N ASN A 333 13.45 36.56 -39.25
CA ASN A 333 14.69 35.82 -39.07
C ASN A 333 15.16 35.11 -40.36
N ALA A 334 14.24 34.79 -41.27
CA ALA A 334 14.54 34.21 -42.58
C ALA A 334 15.17 35.23 -43.55
N SER A 335 15.05 36.54 -43.28
CA SER A 335 15.78 37.58 -44.03
C SER A 335 17.26 37.69 -43.63
N THR A 336 17.74 36.90 -42.66
CA THR A 336 19.16 36.87 -42.25
C THR A 336 19.80 35.49 -42.29
N ASN A 337 19.05 34.39 -42.50
CA ASN A 337 19.64 33.08 -42.75
C ASN A 337 18.66 32.18 -43.52
N SER A 338 19.11 31.71 -44.68
CA SER A 338 18.46 30.63 -45.44
C SER A 338 18.64 29.31 -44.68
N SER A 339 17.54 28.70 -44.23
CA SER A 339 17.21 27.29 -44.54
C SER A 339 16.18 26.63 -43.60
N PHE A 340 15.46 25.66 -44.19
CA PHE A 340 14.66 24.55 -43.63
C PHE A 340 13.27 24.84 -43.05
N LEU A 341 12.26 24.69 -43.92
CA LEU A 341 10.89 24.34 -43.54
C LEU A 341 10.78 22.81 -43.40
N VAL A 342 10.52 22.33 -42.18
CA VAL A 342 10.10 20.95 -41.94
C VAL A 342 8.56 20.92 -41.97
N GLN A 343 7.99 20.31 -43.00
CA GLN A 343 6.56 20.02 -43.07
C GLN A 343 6.20 18.94 -42.03
N ALA A 344 5.18 19.22 -41.21
CA ALA A 344 4.60 18.23 -40.31
C ALA A 344 3.71 17.26 -41.11
N THR A 345 4.06 15.98 -41.10
CA THR A 345 3.27 14.92 -41.74
C THR A 345 1.98 14.62 -40.95
N PRO A 346 0.85 14.37 -41.63
CA PRO A 346 -0.42 14.12 -40.96
C PRO A 346 -0.38 12.76 -40.26
N ARG A 347 -0.57 12.77 -38.94
CA ARG A 347 -0.68 11.53 -38.16
C ARG A 347 -2.08 10.94 -38.32
N LYS A 348 -2.15 9.72 -38.83
CA LYS A 348 -3.34 8.87 -38.91
C LYS A 348 -4.10 8.85 -37.57
N SER A 349 -5.42 9.01 -37.64
CA SER A 349 -6.35 8.85 -36.52
C SER A 349 -6.33 7.40 -36.01
N GLN A 350 -5.87 7.23 -34.78
CA GLN A 350 -5.80 5.93 -34.10
C GLN A 350 -7.03 5.77 -33.18
N PRO A 351 -7.55 4.54 -32.94
CA PRO A 351 -8.81 4.32 -32.25
C PRO A 351 -8.81 4.87 -30.82
N VAL A 352 -10.00 5.14 -30.28
CA VAL A 352 -10.28 5.76 -28.97
C VAL A 352 -9.31 5.27 -27.89
N ARG A 353 -8.26 6.08 -27.65
CA ARG A 353 -7.21 5.76 -26.70
C ARG A 353 -7.67 6.15 -25.30
N ARG A 354 -7.54 5.25 -24.32
CA ARG A 354 -7.93 5.52 -22.92
C ARG A 354 -6.72 6.03 -22.14
N PHE A 355 -6.92 7.06 -21.32
CA PHE A 355 -5.94 7.47 -20.32
C PHE A 355 -5.88 6.40 -19.22
N ALA A 356 -4.68 6.07 -18.78
CA ALA A 356 -4.46 5.03 -17.78
C ALA A 356 -3.48 5.52 -16.71
N PRO A 357 -3.52 4.96 -15.49
CA PRO A 357 -2.53 5.23 -14.46
C PRO A 357 -1.09 4.86 -14.88
N ASP A 358 -0.10 5.38 -14.18
CA ASP A 358 1.32 5.18 -14.54
C ASP A 358 1.83 3.76 -14.25
N TRP A 359 1.21 3.04 -13.31
CA TRP A 359 1.49 1.62 -13.09
C TRP A 359 1.00 0.70 -14.22
N VAL A 360 0.20 1.20 -15.16
CA VAL A 360 -0.22 0.43 -16.35
C VAL A 360 0.81 0.59 -17.47
N LEU A 361 1.66 -0.41 -17.66
CA LEU A 361 2.82 -0.38 -18.57
C LEU A 361 2.50 -0.60 -20.07
N LYS A 362 1.24 -0.41 -20.50
CA LYS A 362 0.83 -0.63 -21.91
C LYS A 362 1.39 0.48 -22.82
N LYS A 363 1.94 0.10 -23.98
CA LYS A 363 2.55 1.04 -24.96
C LYS A 363 1.55 2.01 -25.61
N ASP A 364 0.25 1.69 -25.63
CA ASP A 364 -0.79 2.50 -26.28
C ASP A 364 -1.37 3.61 -25.40
N LYS A 365 -0.74 3.90 -24.26
CA LYS A 365 -1.21 4.92 -23.32
C LYS A 365 -1.09 6.32 -23.94
N LEU A 366 -2.17 7.10 -23.87
CA LEU A 366 -2.13 8.53 -24.17
C LEU A 366 -1.20 9.25 -23.20
N ARG A 367 -0.29 10.05 -23.75
CA ARG A 367 0.49 11.01 -22.97
C ARG A 367 -0.42 12.18 -22.56
N ASP A 368 -0.10 12.78 -21.42
CA ASP A 368 -0.76 14.01 -20.97
C ASP A 368 -0.68 15.08 -22.07
N ILE A 369 -1.78 15.82 -22.26
CA ILE A 369 -1.90 16.84 -23.31
C ILE A 369 -1.09 18.06 -22.89
N VAL A 370 -0.15 18.45 -23.74
CA VAL A 370 0.74 19.60 -23.47
C VAL A 370 0.26 20.86 -24.19
N ASP A 371 -0.57 20.72 -25.22
CA ASP A 371 -1.10 21.84 -26.00
C ASP A 371 -2.33 22.47 -25.33
N PRO A 372 -2.32 23.78 -25.00
CA PRO A 372 -3.45 24.47 -24.37
C PRO A 372 -4.75 24.42 -25.17
N LEU A 373 -4.67 24.60 -26.49
CA LEU A 373 -5.85 24.63 -27.35
C LEU A 373 -6.48 23.23 -27.44
N GLY A 374 -5.67 22.20 -27.66
CA GLY A 374 -6.08 20.80 -27.62
C GLY A 374 -6.67 20.39 -26.28
N ALA A 375 -6.10 20.88 -25.16
CA ALA A 375 -6.60 20.56 -23.82
C ALA A 375 -8.00 21.13 -23.56
N ILE A 376 -8.26 22.40 -23.90
CA ILE A 376 -9.59 22.99 -23.72
C ILE A 376 -10.60 22.45 -24.75
N LYS A 377 -10.14 22.12 -25.97
CA LYS A 377 -10.99 21.46 -26.97
C LYS A 377 -11.50 20.11 -26.47
N MET A 378 -10.63 19.31 -25.84
CA MET A 378 -11.06 18.04 -25.24
C MET A 378 -12.18 18.21 -24.20
N VAL A 379 -12.12 19.26 -23.38
CA VAL A 379 -13.20 19.57 -22.43
C VAL A 379 -14.49 19.99 -23.15
N ALA A 380 -14.40 20.76 -24.24
CA ALA A 380 -15.58 21.15 -25.00
C ALA A 380 -16.22 19.96 -25.73
N ASP A 381 -15.39 19.04 -26.24
CA ASP A 381 -15.82 17.83 -26.93
C ASP A 381 -16.63 16.90 -26.00
N THR A 382 -16.38 16.87 -24.68
CA THR A 382 -17.19 16.06 -23.73
C THR A 382 -18.66 16.48 -23.68
N PHE A 383 -18.96 17.73 -24.05
CA PHE A 383 -20.32 18.27 -24.07
C PHE A 383 -20.94 18.29 -25.47
N SER A 384 -20.24 17.76 -26.49
CA SER A 384 -20.63 17.92 -27.91
C SER A 384 -20.89 19.40 -28.27
N ILE A 385 -20.18 20.34 -27.63
CA ILE A 385 -20.31 21.76 -27.93
C ILE A 385 -19.77 21.96 -29.35
N VAL A 386 -20.62 22.43 -30.27
CA VAL A 386 -20.17 22.93 -31.56
C VAL A 386 -19.33 24.19 -31.29
N LEU A 387 -18.02 24.08 -31.53
CA LEU A 387 -16.99 25.07 -31.19
C LEU A 387 -16.84 26.17 -32.23
#